data_AF-E9AJH1-F1
#
_entry.id   AF-E9AJH1-F1
#
_cell.length_a   1.000
_cell.length_b   1.000
_cell.length_c   1.000
_cell.angle_alpha   90.00
_cell.angle_beta   90.00
_cell.angle_gamma   90.00
#
_symmetry.space_group_name_H-M   'P 1'
#
loop_
_entity.id
_entity.type
_entity.pdbx_description
1 polymer ?
#
loop_
_entity_poly.entity_id
_entity_poly.type
_entity_poly.pdbx_seq_one_letter_code
_entity_poly.pdbx_strand_id
1 'polypeptide(L)'
;MPTVYTKDQVAEHSHKESGWLIIQNGVYDVIDFYDDHPGGRDILLAHIGTDATEAFEAVNHSRGAMRKLEKLKVGELPENERHRYISMEQAAAKKSADGAWLVINNRVYDVTPFLDLHPGGRDILLYNAGGDATQAFTDNGHSDAAYHMMGKYVIGDLGMSERKTFVNRKSTGATQMAHVRNKYASLLAHIQAQLRLFLALALLVIAGVFLLS
;
A
#
# COMPACT_ATOMS: atom_id res chain seq x y z
N MET A 1 23.16 21.60 -1.91
CA MET A 1 22.60 20.27 -2.24
C MET A 1 21.98 19.70 -0.98
N PRO A 2 20.85 18.98 -1.05
CA PRO A 2 20.32 18.28 0.11
C PRO A 2 21.35 17.28 0.63
N THR A 3 21.43 17.12 1.96
CA THR A 3 22.26 16.09 2.57
C THR A 3 21.78 14.71 2.16
N VAL A 4 22.71 13.79 1.92
CA VAL A 4 22.41 12.45 1.42
C VAL A 4 22.64 11.42 2.51
N TYR A 5 21.70 10.50 2.69
CA TYR A 5 21.80 9.38 3.64
C TYR A 5 21.41 8.08 2.94
N THR A 6 22.21 7.04 3.10
CA THR A 6 21.90 5.68 2.62
C THR A 6 20.77 5.04 3.45
N LYS A 7 20.12 4.02 2.91
CA LYS A 7 19.14 3.21 3.64
C LYS A 7 19.74 2.57 4.89
N ASP A 8 21.00 2.15 4.82
CA ASP A 8 21.72 1.58 5.97
C ASP A 8 21.91 2.64 7.07
N GLN A 9 22.27 3.88 6.71
CA GLN A 9 22.33 4.99 7.67
C GLN A 9 20.96 5.30 8.25
N VAL A 10 19.88 5.29 7.45
CA VAL A 10 18.52 5.47 7.99
C VAL A 10 18.19 4.35 8.99
N ALA A 11 18.57 3.11 8.71
CA ALA A 11 18.31 1.96 9.59
C ALA A 11 19.00 2.05 10.95
N GLU A 12 20.07 2.85 11.10
CA GLU A 12 20.69 3.14 12.40
C GLU A 12 19.79 4.02 13.29
N HIS A 13 18.85 4.76 12.70
CA HIS A 13 17.86 5.60 13.38
C HIS A 13 16.52 4.88 13.56
N SER A 14 16.55 3.70 14.21
CA SER A 14 15.41 2.80 14.41
C SER A 14 14.99 2.63 15.88
N HIS A 15 15.22 3.62 16.74
CA HIS A 15 14.85 3.56 18.16
C HIS A 15 14.19 4.85 18.66
N LYS A 16 13.58 4.80 19.87
CA LYS A 16 12.69 5.88 20.33
C LYS A 16 13.39 7.23 20.56
N GLU A 17 14.71 7.25 20.75
CA GLU A 17 15.55 8.45 20.87
C GLU A 17 16.24 8.83 19.55
N SER A 18 16.03 8.08 18.47
CA SER A 18 16.62 8.34 17.16
C SER A 18 15.76 7.67 16.09
N GLY A 19 14.89 8.45 15.45
CA GLY A 19 13.86 7.91 14.56
C GLY A 19 13.82 8.62 13.23
N TRP A 20 14.30 7.94 12.18
CA TRP A 20 14.18 8.43 10.82
C TRP A 20 13.23 7.58 9.98
N LEU A 21 12.60 8.21 9.01
CA LEU A 21 11.74 7.55 8.02
C LEU A 21 12.18 7.94 6.62
N ILE A 22 12.04 7.02 5.67
CA ILE A 22 12.07 7.37 4.24
C ILE A 22 10.62 7.50 3.73
N ILE A 23 10.33 8.63 3.06
CA ILE A 23 9.09 8.86 2.31
C ILE A 23 9.45 9.45 0.95
N GLN A 24 9.13 8.76 -0.15
CA GLN A 24 9.45 9.16 -1.52
C GLN A 24 10.89 9.64 -1.72
N ASN A 25 11.85 8.81 -1.32
CA ASN A 25 13.29 9.10 -1.32
C ASN A 25 13.75 10.24 -0.39
N GLY A 26 12.85 10.97 0.27
CA GLY A 26 13.21 11.93 1.32
C GLY A 26 13.48 11.21 2.64
N VAL A 27 14.42 11.73 3.42
CA VAL A 27 14.75 11.24 4.76
C VAL A 27 14.25 12.26 5.78
N TYR A 28 13.48 11.80 6.77
CA TYR A 28 12.75 12.64 7.72
C TYR A 28 13.07 12.25 9.15
N ASP A 29 13.41 13.23 9.98
CA ASP A 29 13.56 13.02 11.43
C ASP A 29 12.23 13.29 12.13
N VAL A 30 11.72 12.27 12.83
CA VAL A 30 10.39 12.32 13.46
C VAL A 30 10.45 12.34 14.99
N ILE A 31 11.64 12.50 15.59
CA ILE A 31 11.80 12.41 17.05
C ILE A 31 10.91 13.41 17.80
N ASP A 32 10.89 14.67 17.36
CA ASP A 32 10.11 15.75 17.96
C ASP A 32 8.63 15.72 17.55
N PHE A 33 8.23 14.74 16.72
CA PHE A 33 6.88 14.63 16.19
C PHE A 33 6.10 13.42 16.73
N TYR A 34 6.74 12.52 17.49
CA TYR A 34 6.07 11.31 17.97
C TYR A 34 4.76 11.57 18.71
N ASP A 35 4.79 12.47 19.69
CA ASP A 35 3.63 12.74 20.55
C ASP A 35 2.63 13.71 19.90
N ASP A 36 3.05 14.41 18.84
CA ASP A 36 2.22 15.31 18.05
C ASP A 36 1.52 14.60 16.87
N HIS A 37 1.87 13.35 16.59
CA HIS A 37 1.33 12.63 15.44
C HIS A 37 -0.14 12.22 15.68
N PRO A 38 -1.11 12.71 14.88
CA PRO A 38 -2.53 12.40 15.10
C PRO A 38 -2.88 10.90 14.93
N GLY A 39 -2.05 10.14 14.20
CA GLY A 39 -2.19 8.68 14.06
C GLY A 39 -1.60 7.89 15.24
N GLY A 40 -1.10 8.58 16.26
CA GLY A 40 -0.43 8.00 17.44
C GLY A 40 1.07 7.83 17.24
N ARG A 41 1.82 7.78 18.35
CA ARG A 41 3.27 7.52 18.37
C ARG A 41 3.61 6.14 17.80
N ASP A 42 2.82 5.12 18.14
CA ASP A 42 3.17 3.71 17.88
C ASP A 42 3.32 3.40 16.40
N ILE A 43 2.53 4.05 15.52
CA ILE A 43 2.65 3.83 14.08
C ILE A 43 3.96 4.39 13.52
N LEU A 44 4.50 5.47 14.09
CA LEU A 44 5.81 5.98 13.70
C LEU A 44 6.90 5.04 14.20
N LEU A 45 6.86 4.64 15.48
CA LEU A 45 7.82 3.70 16.07
C LEU A 45 7.86 2.35 15.33
N ALA A 46 6.75 1.92 14.73
CA ALA A 46 6.71 0.69 13.93
C ALA A 46 7.48 0.80 12.60
N HIS A 47 7.77 2.01 12.11
CA HIS A 47 8.35 2.24 10.78
C HIS A 47 9.70 2.97 10.81
N ILE A 48 10.13 3.52 11.94
CA ILE A 48 11.45 4.17 12.03
C ILE A 48 12.58 3.22 11.62
N GLY A 49 13.59 3.76 10.95
CA GLY A 49 14.67 3.01 10.32
C GLY A 49 14.31 2.38 8.98
N THR A 50 13.12 2.64 8.41
CA THR A 50 12.65 1.99 7.18
C THR A 50 12.05 2.96 6.16
N ASP A 51 11.78 2.44 4.95
CA ASP A 51 10.96 3.11 3.95
C ASP A 51 9.48 2.92 4.27
N ALA A 52 8.88 4.00 4.75
CA ALA A 52 7.49 4.05 5.17
C ALA A 52 6.57 4.62 4.08
N THR A 53 7.05 4.77 2.84
CA THR A 53 6.29 5.41 1.76
C THR A 53 4.92 4.76 1.56
N GLU A 54 4.85 3.42 1.50
CA GLU A 54 3.58 2.71 1.30
C GLU A 54 2.61 2.92 2.48
N ALA A 55 3.09 2.80 3.71
CA ALA A 55 2.29 3.01 4.92
C ALA A 55 1.79 4.46 5.00
N PHE A 56 2.63 5.42 4.65
CA PHE A 56 2.28 6.84 4.62
C PHE A 56 1.20 7.14 3.58
N GLU A 57 1.31 6.55 2.39
CA GLU A 57 0.37 6.76 1.28
C GLU A 57 -0.99 6.11 1.53
N ALA A 58 -1.03 4.96 2.22
CA ALA A 58 -2.26 4.24 2.52
C ALA A 58 -3.27 5.04 3.37
N VAL A 59 -2.78 6.00 4.17
CA VAL A 59 -3.61 6.80 5.10
C VAL A 59 -4.17 8.06 4.45
N ASN A 60 -3.68 8.45 3.26
CA ASN A 60 -4.10 9.66 2.54
C ASN A 60 -4.01 10.95 3.40
N HIS A 61 -2.79 11.25 3.86
CA HIS A 61 -2.50 12.41 4.70
C HIS A 61 -2.99 13.74 4.10
N SER A 62 -3.52 14.62 4.95
CA SER A 62 -4.01 15.93 4.51
C SER A 62 -2.89 16.84 3.99
N ARG A 63 -3.23 17.87 3.20
CA ARG A 63 -2.26 18.91 2.79
C ARG A 63 -1.53 19.58 3.97
N GLY A 64 -2.19 19.66 5.13
CA GLY A 64 -1.57 20.17 6.35
C GLY A 64 -0.48 19.24 6.89
N ALA A 65 -0.75 17.94 6.90
CA ALA A 65 0.22 16.91 7.27
C ALA A 65 1.41 16.89 6.29
N MET A 66 1.15 17.02 4.98
CA MET A 66 2.21 17.14 3.97
C MET A 66 3.14 18.32 4.24
N ARG A 67 2.60 19.50 4.60
CA ARG A 67 3.44 20.65 4.95
C ARG A 67 4.24 20.45 6.23
N LYS A 68 3.72 19.68 7.19
CA LYS A 68 4.47 19.32 8.40
C LYS A 68 5.60 18.35 8.06
N LEU A 69 5.35 17.36 7.21
CA LEU A 69 6.35 16.41 6.71
C LEU A 69 7.56 17.14 6.09
N GLU A 70 7.32 18.13 5.23
CA GLU A 70 8.41 18.92 4.63
C GLU A 70 9.33 19.59 5.66
N LYS A 71 8.80 19.99 6.84
CA LYS A 71 9.60 20.59 7.92
C LYS A 71 10.47 19.57 8.66
N LEU A 72 10.13 18.28 8.58
CA LEU A 72 10.87 17.19 9.22
C LEU A 72 11.98 16.64 8.32
N LYS A 73 12.09 17.11 7.07
CA LYS A 73 13.04 16.60 6.10
C LYS A 73 14.47 16.99 6.49
N VAL A 74 15.34 15.99 6.62
CA VAL A 74 16.76 16.17 6.95
C VAL A 74 17.69 15.82 5.79
N GLY A 75 17.20 15.09 4.79
CA GLY A 75 17.98 14.72 3.62
C GLY A 75 17.20 13.94 2.58
N GLU A 76 17.92 13.25 1.70
CA GLU A 76 17.39 12.36 0.68
C GLU A 76 18.29 11.13 0.49
N LEU A 77 17.75 10.06 -0.09
CA LEU A 77 18.53 8.90 -0.48
C LEU A 77 19.54 9.21 -1.59
N PRO A 78 20.66 8.48 -1.69
CA PRO A 78 21.57 8.58 -2.83
C PRO A 78 20.90 7.99 -4.09
N GLU A 79 21.26 8.49 -5.28
CA GLU A 79 20.60 8.15 -6.55
C GLU A 79 20.50 6.64 -6.81
N ASN A 80 21.53 5.87 -6.45
CA ASN A 80 21.57 4.41 -6.61
C ASN A 80 20.61 3.65 -5.68
N GLU A 81 20.03 4.29 -4.67
CA GLU A 81 19.06 3.69 -3.73
C GLU A 81 17.65 4.27 -3.87
N ARG A 82 17.49 5.29 -4.74
CA ARG A 82 16.21 5.94 -4.98
C ARG A 82 15.26 5.03 -5.74
N HIS A 83 14.00 5.06 -5.34
CA HIS A 83 12.92 4.60 -6.17
C HIS A 83 12.62 5.61 -7.28
N ARG A 84 12.25 5.11 -8.47
CA ARG A 84 11.97 5.95 -9.63
C ARG A 84 10.52 6.45 -9.58
N TYR A 85 10.38 7.75 -9.31
CA TYR A 85 9.12 8.46 -9.47
C TYR A 85 9.09 9.21 -10.80
N ILE A 86 7.97 9.12 -11.50
CA ILE A 86 7.74 9.75 -12.80
C ILE A 86 6.55 10.70 -12.67
N SER A 87 6.65 11.90 -13.23
CA SER A 87 5.53 12.84 -13.23
C SER A 87 4.53 12.56 -14.36
N MET A 88 3.31 13.05 -14.24
CA MET A 88 2.34 13.00 -15.35
C MET A 88 2.86 13.76 -16.57
N GLU A 89 3.63 14.83 -16.40
CA GLU A 89 4.27 15.55 -17.50
C GLU A 89 5.26 14.67 -18.27
N GLN A 90 6.14 13.94 -17.54
CA GLN A 90 7.08 13.00 -18.15
C GLN A 90 6.35 11.87 -18.87
N ALA A 91 5.26 11.35 -18.29
CA ALA A 91 4.42 10.36 -18.94
C ALA A 91 3.75 10.92 -20.20
N ALA A 92 3.16 12.11 -20.14
CA ALA A 92 2.46 12.76 -21.25
C ALA A 92 3.37 13.09 -22.45
N ALA A 93 4.67 13.23 -22.20
CA ALA A 93 5.67 13.36 -23.26
C ALA A 93 5.88 12.04 -24.07
N LYS A 94 5.39 10.90 -23.56
CA LYS A 94 5.58 9.56 -24.11
C LYS A 94 4.25 9.00 -24.63
N LYS A 95 3.87 9.46 -25.83
CA LYS A 95 2.56 9.22 -26.47
C LYS A 95 2.64 8.66 -27.89
N SER A 96 3.74 8.01 -28.26
CA SER A 96 4.02 7.57 -29.65
C SER A 96 4.55 6.15 -29.70
N ALA A 97 4.62 5.57 -30.91
CA ALA A 97 5.03 4.17 -31.11
C ALA A 97 6.49 3.87 -30.73
N ASP A 98 7.32 4.89 -30.54
CA ASP A 98 8.71 4.85 -30.07
C ASP A 98 8.87 5.19 -28.57
N GLY A 99 7.76 5.49 -27.89
CA GLY A 99 7.72 5.84 -26.48
C GLY A 99 6.28 5.96 -26.03
N ALA A 100 5.61 4.83 -25.80
CA ALA A 100 4.23 4.76 -25.36
C ALA A 100 4.21 4.41 -23.87
N TRP A 101 3.98 5.41 -23.02
CA TRP A 101 3.84 5.18 -21.58
C TRP A 101 2.38 5.22 -21.16
N LEU A 102 2.01 4.41 -20.18
CA LEU A 102 0.68 4.40 -19.57
C LEU A 102 0.80 4.54 -18.07
N VAL A 103 -0.12 5.28 -17.46
CA VAL A 103 -0.30 5.27 -16.01
C VAL A 103 -1.48 4.37 -15.67
N ILE A 104 -1.25 3.33 -14.86
CA ILE A 104 -2.29 2.40 -14.40
C ILE A 104 -2.12 2.19 -12.90
N ASN A 105 -3.15 2.52 -12.11
CA ASN A 105 -3.12 2.42 -10.64
C ASN A 105 -1.90 3.12 -10.01
N ASN A 106 -1.60 4.35 -10.44
CA ASN A 106 -0.44 5.15 -10.00
C ASN A 106 0.94 4.57 -10.33
N ARG A 107 1.03 3.49 -11.12
CA ARG A 107 2.28 2.97 -11.68
C ARG A 107 2.43 3.44 -13.12
N VAL A 108 3.67 3.70 -13.54
CA VAL A 108 4.00 4.11 -14.91
C VAL A 108 4.63 2.93 -15.65
N TYR A 109 4.09 2.62 -16.82
CA TYR A 109 4.48 1.48 -17.64
C TYR A 109 5.00 1.96 -18.99
N ASP A 110 6.16 1.46 -19.42
CA ASP A 110 6.61 1.60 -20.81
C ASP A 110 6.10 0.41 -21.63
N VAL A 111 5.00 0.61 -22.35
CA VAL A 111 4.37 -0.42 -23.18
C VAL A 111 4.86 -0.40 -24.63
N THR A 112 5.85 0.41 -24.96
CA THR A 112 6.49 0.46 -26.30
C THR A 112 6.84 -0.93 -26.84
N PRO A 113 7.55 -1.81 -26.10
CA PRO A 113 7.86 -3.16 -26.59
C PRO A 113 6.65 -4.11 -26.62
N PHE A 114 5.51 -3.70 -26.07
CA PHE A 114 4.29 -4.51 -25.99
C PHE A 114 3.22 -4.11 -27.01
N LEU A 115 3.40 -3.00 -27.74
CA LEU A 115 2.38 -2.44 -28.63
C LEU A 115 1.79 -3.49 -29.59
N ASP A 116 2.64 -4.22 -30.30
CA ASP A 116 2.23 -5.24 -31.28
C ASP A 116 1.84 -6.60 -30.67
N LEU A 117 2.10 -6.77 -29.38
CA LEU A 117 1.79 -8.01 -28.65
C LEU A 117 0.45 -7.92 -27.93
N HIS A 118 -0.16 -6.74 -27.86
CA HIS A 118 -1.40 -6.53 -27.16
C HIS A 118 -2.59 -7.17 -27.89
N PRO A 119 -3.32 -8.13 -27.28
CA PRO A 119 -4.43 -8.81 -27.94
C PRO A 119 -5.59 -7.89 -28.35
N GLY A 120 -5.76 -6.75 -27.67
CA GLY A 120 -6.74 -5.71 -28.03
C GLY A 120 -6.28 -4.78 -29.15
N GLY A 121 -5.11 -5.05 -29.76
CA GLY A 121 -4.48 -4.23 -30.80
C GLY A 121 -3.61 -3.11 -30.23
N ARG A 122 -2.67 -2.61 -31.04
CA ARG A 122 -1.77 -1.52 -30.63
C ARG A 122 -2.47 -0.17 -30.49
N ASP A 123 -3.52 0.05 -31.26
CA ASP A 123 -4.18 1.35 -31.38
C ASP A 123 -4.81 1.80 -30.05
N ILE A 124 -5.36 0.87 -29.28
CA ILE A 124 -5.94 1.21 -27.97
C ILE A 124 -4.85 1.59 -26.95
N LEU A 125 -3.65 1.04 -27.05
CA LEU A 125 -2.53 1.46 -26.20
C LEU A 125 -2.03 2.85 -26.60
N LEU A 126 -1.87 3.11 -27.89
CA LEU A 126 -1.48 4.42 -28.41
C LEU A 126 -2.52 5.50 -28.12
N TYR A 127 -3.81 5.17 -28.18
CA TYR A 127 -4.90 6.08 -27.83
C TYR A 127 -4.82 6.55 -26.38
N ASN A 128 -4.39 5.67 -25.46
CA ASN A 128 -4.25 5.99 -24.05
C ASN A 128 -2.82 6.44 -23.67
N ALA A 129 -1.88 6.43 -24.61
CA ALA A 129 -0.48 6.71 -24.34
C ALA A 129 -0.26 8.15 -23.85
N GLY A 130 0.61 8.28 -22.86
CA GLY A 130 0.86 9.51 -22.11
C GLY A 130 -0.21 9.88 -21.09
N GLY A 131 -1.22 9.03 -20.90
CA GLY A 131 -2.34 9.27 -19.99
C GLY A 131 -2.49 8.25 -18.87
N ASP A 132 -3.47 8.52 -18.01
CA ASP A 132 -3.97 7.58 -17.02
C ASP A 132 -4.99 6.64 -17.66
N ALA A 133 -4.52 5.43 -17.96
CA ALA A 133 -5.27 4.36 -18.58
C ALA A 133 -5.95 3.44 -17.56
N THR A 134 -5.99 3.80 -16.27
CA THR A 134 -6.51 2.92 -15.20
C THR A 134 -7.93 2.46 -15.50
N GLN A 135 -8.83 3.40 -15.84
CA GLN A 135 -10.23 3.09 -16.13
C GLN A 135 -10.36 2.20 -17.38
N ALA A 136 -9.63 2.55 -18.46
CA ALA A 136 -9.59 1.76 -19.68
C ALA A 136 -9.07 0.34 -19.41
N PHE A 137 -8.09 0.18 -18.53
CA PHE A 137 -7.57 -1.12 -18.16
C PHE A 137 -8.60 -1.92 -17.33
N THR A 138 -9.26 -1.30 -16.35
CA THR A 138 -10.21 -1.99 -15.46
C THR A 138 -11.50 -2.39 -16.15
N ASP A 139 -12.05 -1.53 -17.02
CA ASP A 139 -13.37 -1.74 -17.64
C ASP A 139 -13.38 -2.85 -18.68
N ASN A 140 -12.24 -3.05 -19.35
CA ASN A 140 -12.09 -4.12 -20.33
C ASN A 140 -11.90 -5.51 -19.69
N GLY A 141 -11.92 -5.61 -18.35
CA GLY A 141 -11.99 -6.89 -17.65
C GLY A 141 -10.72 -7.72 -17.71
N HIS A 142 -9.55 -7.09 -17.80
CA HIS A 142 -8.25 -7.77 -17.77
C HIS A 142 -8.13 -8.71 -16.55
N SER A 143 -7.60 -9.92 -16.80
CA SER A 143 -7.43 -10.97 -15.79
C SER A 143 -6.25 -10.70 -14.86
N ASP A 144 -6.16 -11.42 -13.75
CA ASP A 144 -5.01 -11.36 -12.83
C ASP A 144 -3.69 -11.69 -13.54
N ALA A 145 -3.72 -12.54 -14.56
CA ALA A 145 -2.56 -12.84 -15.41
C ALA A 145 -2.09 -11.61 -16.20
N ALA A 146 -3.01 -10.75 -16.66
CA ALA A 146 -2.65 -9.49 -17.31
C ALA A 146 -2.02 -8.49 -16.32
N TYR A 147 -2.53 -8.44 -15.09
CA TYR A 147 -1.89 -7.68 -13.99
C TYR A 147 -0.49 -8.20 -13.65
N HIS A 148 -0.26 -9.50 -13.71
CA HIS A 148 1.08 -10.05 -13.50
C HIS A 148 2.02 -9.71 -14.68
N MET A 149 1.52 -9.82 -15.91
CA MET A 149 2.29 -9.53 -17.12
C MET A 149 2.75 -8.07 -17.21
N MET A 150 1.91 -7.10 -16.83
CA MET A 150 2.28 -5.67 -16.86
C MET A 150 3.48 -5.35 -15.99
N GLY A 151 3.77 -6.16 -14.96
CA GLY A 151 4.92 -5.98 -14.07
C GLY A 151 6.25 -5.89 -14.84
N LYS A 152 6.35 -6.54 -16.00
CA LYS A 152 7.54 -6.50 -16.88
C LYS A 152 7.81 -5.12 -17.50
N TYR A 153 6.78 -4.28 -17.57
CA TYR A 153 6.81 -2.99 -18.25
C TYR A 153 6.83 -1.82 -17.27
N VAL A 154 6.80 -2.06 -15.95
CA VAL A 154 6.86 -1.00 -14.95
C VAL A 154 8.21 -0.29 -15.02
N ILE A 155 8.18 1.04 -15.12
CA ILE A 155 9.37 1.88 -15.12
C ILE A 155 9.46 2.81 -13.91
N GLY A 156 8.41 2.87 -13.09
CA GLY A 156 8.38 3.67 -11.87
C GLY A 156 6.96 3.84 -11.35
N ASP A 157 6.84 4.61 -10.27
CA ASP A 157 5.56 5.05 -9.72
C ASP A 157 5.30 6.53 -10.02
N LEU A 158 4.04 6.92 -10.01
CA LEU A 158 3.67 8.33 -10.10
C LEU A 158 4.07 9.06 -8.79
N GLY A 159 4.53 10.30 -8.87
CA GLY A 159 4.82 11.12 -7.68
C GLY A 159 3.58 11.34 -6.80
N MET A 160 3.74 11.44 -5.47
CA MET A 160 2.61 11.44 -4.51
C MET A 160 1.53 12.47 -4.85
N SER A 161 1.97 13.67 -5.21
CA SER A 161 1.12 14.83 -5.44
C SER A 161 0.17 14.66 -6.62
N GLU A 162 0.48 13.74 -7.53
CA GLU A 162 -0.28 13.48 -8.75
C GLU A 162 -1.09 12.18 -8.68
N ARG A 163 -0.94 11.40 -7.59
CA ARG A 163 -1.64 10.13 -7.43
C ARG A 163 -3.14 10.32 -7.22
N LYS A 164 -3.90 9.38 -7.76
CA LYS A 164 -5.34 9.27 -7.54
C LYS A 164 -5.67 8.14 -6.58
N THR A 165 -6.70 8.34 -5.76
CA THR A 165 -7.26 7.27 -4.94
C THR A 165 -8.19 6.42 -5.81
N PHE A 166 -7.79 5.17 -6.07
CA PHE A 166 -8.62 4.23 -6.80
C PHE A 166 -9.41 3.38 -5.81
N VAL A 167 -10.73 3.47 -5.84
CA VAL A 167 -11.59 2.51 -5.13
C VAL A 167 -11.70 1.28 -6.02
N ASN A 168 -10.85 0.28 -5.79
CA ASN A 168 -10.98 -0.99 -6.50
C ASN A 168 -12.26 -1.71 -6.01
N ARG A 169 -13.36 -1.57 -6.76
CA ARG A 169 -14.64 -2.23 -6.46
C ARG A 169 -14.54 -3.77 -6.40
N LYS A 170 -13.51 -4.39 -7.00
CA LYS A 170 -13.28 -5.84 -6.90
C LYS A 170 -12.60 -6.23 -5.58
N SER A 171 -11.75 -5.39 -4.98
CA SER A 171 -11.08 -5.71 -3.70
C SER A 171 -11.95 -5.45 -2.47
N THR A 172 -12.90 -4.50 -2.55
CA THR A 172 -13.85 -4.20 -1.46
C THR A 172 -14.74 -5.39 -1.08
N GLY A 173 -15.05 -6.29 -2.02
CA GLY A 173 -15.83 -7.51 -1.74
C GLY A 173 -15.07 -8.52 -0.88
N ALA A 174 -13.76 -8.68 -1.11
CA ALA A 174 -12.93 -9.62 -0.34
C ALA A 174 -12.72 -9.15 1.11
N THR A 175 -12.47 -7.86 1.31
CA THR A 175 -12.27 -7.27 2.65
C THR A 175 -13.57 -7.26 3.47
N GLN A 176 -14.72 -6.98 2.85
CA GLN A 176 -16.01 -7.02 3.54
C GLN A 176 -16.40 -8.46 3.91
N MET A 177 -16.16 -9.44 3.04
CA MET A 177 -16.41 -10.85 3.33
C MET A 177 -15.46 -11.41 4.41
N ALA A 178 -14.20 -10.99 4.44
CA ALA A 178 -13.25 -11.37 5.49
C ALA A 178 -13.68 -10.84 6.88
N HIS A 179 -14.15 -9.58 6.95
CA HIS A 179 -14.62 -8.99 8.20
C HIS A 179 -15.90 -9.66 8.72
N VAL A 180 -16.84 -9.97 7.82
CA VAL A 180 -18.08 -10.70 8.14
C VAL A 180 -17.77 -12.13 8.62
N ARG A 181 -16.85 -12.83 7.93
CA ARG A 181 -16.40 -14.18 8.34
C ARG A 181 -15.79 -14.19 9.74
N ASN A 182 -14.93 -13.23 10.07
CA ASN A 182 -14.31 -13.15 11.39
C ASN A 182 -15.34 -12.86 12.50
N LYS A 183 -16.35 -12.04 12.22
CA LYS A 183 -17.44 -11.74 13.16
C LYS A 183 -18.25 -13.00 13.50
N TYR A 184 -18.62 -13.81 12.50
CA TYR A 184 -19.37 -15.06 12.73
C TYR A 184 -18.51 -16.18 13.32
N ALA A 185 -17.22 -16.26 12.96
CA ALA A 185 -16.30 -17.23 13.55
C ALA A 185 -16.13 -17.02 15.07
N SER A 186 -16.02 -15.75 15.51
CA SER A 186 -15.98 -15.42 16.93
C SER A 186 -17.27 -15.81 17.66
N LEU A 187 -18.44 -15.50 17.07
CA LEU A 187 -19.74 -15.86 17.67
C LEU A 187 -19.92 -17.39 17.79
N LEU A 188 -19.54 -18.14 16.76
CA LEU A 188 -19.59 -19.61 16.79
C LEU A 188 -18.66 -20.20 17.85
N ALA A 189 -17.45 -19.65 18.01
CA ALA A 189 -16.51 -20.09 19.04
C ALA A 189 -17.07 -19.88 20.46
N HIS A 190 -17.76 -18.76 20.70
CA HIS A 190 -18.42 -18.49 21.96
C HIS A 190 -19.59 -19.45 22.24
N ILE A 191 -20.44 -19.71 21.24
CA ILE A 191 -21.56 -20.66 21.37
C ILE A 191 -21.03 -22.07 21.65
N GLN A 192 -19.98 -22.51 20.95
CA GLN A 192 -19.35 -23.82 21.18
C GLN A 192 -18.74 -23.93 22.57
N ALA A 193 -18.10 -22.88 23.07
CA ALA A 193 -17.55 -22.85 24.43
C ALA A 193 -18.66 -22.97 25.49
N GLN A 194 -19.78 -22.26 25.30
CA GLN A 194 -20.92 -22.36 26.21
C GLN A 194 -21.57 -23.75 26.17
N LEU A 195 -21.78 -24.33 24.98
CA LEU A 195 -22.32 -25.69 24.87
C LEU A 195 -21.44 -26.72 25.58
N ARG A 196 -20.12 -26.62 25.43
CA ARG A 196 -19.16 -27.50 26.13
C ARG A 196 -19.25 -27.35 27.65
N LEU A 197 -19.38 -26.12 28.14
CA LEU A 197 -19.53 -25.86 29.57
C LEU A 197 -20.85 -26.44 30.11
N PHE A 198 -21.96 -26.26 29.40
CA PHE A 198 -23.25 -26.85 29.79
C PHE A 198 -23.21 -28.38 29.82
N LEU A 199 -22.62 -29.02 28.82
CA LEU A 199 -22.47 -30.48 28.79
C LEU A 199 -21.59 -30.98 29.95
N ALA A 200 -20.50 -30.28 30.26
CA ALA A 200 -19.63 -30.63 31.39
C ALA A 200 -20.36 -30.52 32.73
N LEU A 201 -21.13 -29.45 32.94
CA LEU A 201 -21.94 -29.27 34.16
C LEU A 201 -23.05 -30.32 34.28
N ALA A 202 -23.73 -30.66 33.18
CA ALA A 202 -24.74 -31.70 33.17
C ALA A 202 -24.17 -33.07 33.57
N LEU A 203 -22.97 -33.42 33.06
CA LEU A 203 -22.26 -34.65 33.44
C LEU A 203 -21.85 -34.67 34.92
N LEU A 204 -21.41 -33.54 35.47
CA LEU A 204 -21.08 -33.42 36.90
C LEU A 204 -22.29 -33.59 37.80
N VAL A 205 -23.45 -33.05 37.42
CA VAL A 205 -24.71 -33.25 38.17
C VAL A 205 -25.14 -34.71 38.14
N ILE A 206 -25.08 -35.36 36.96
CA ILE A 206 -25.39 -36.79 36.83
C ILE A 206 -24.44 -37.62 37.71
N ALA A 207 -23.13 -37.37 37.63
CA ALA A 207 -22.14 -38.09 38.44
C ALA A 207 -22.33 -37.86 39.95
N GLY A 208 -22.68 -36.63 40.36
CA GLY A 208 -22.96 -36.29 41.76
C GLY A 208 -24.21 -36.97 42.32
N VAL A 209 -25.27 -37.10 41.53
CA VAL A 209 -26.49 -37.84 41.92
C VAL A 209 -26.20 -39.33 42.11
N PHE A 210 -25.32 -39.92 41.29
CA PHE A 210 -24.90 -41.32 41.42
C PHE A 210 -23.95 -41.59 42.60
N LEU A 211 -23.22 -40.59 43.10
CA LEU A 211 -22.34 -40.72 44.27
C LEU A 211 -23.06 -40.53 45.61
N LEU A 212 -24.29 -40.01 45.60
CA LEU A 212 -25.13 -39.76 46.77
C LEU A 212 -26.30 -40.74 46.92
N SER A 213 -26.41 -41.72 46.01
CA SER A 213 -27.37 -42.85 46.06
C SER A 213 -26.65 -44.14 46.43
#